data_AF-A0AA44Z2I0-F1
#
_entry.id   AF-A0AA44Z2I0-F1
#
_cell.length_a   1.000
_cell.length_b   1.000
_cell.length_c   1.000
_cell.angle_alpha   90.00
_cell.angle_beta   90.00
_cell.angle_gamma   90.00
#
_symmetry.space_group_name_H-M   'P 1'
#
loop_
_entity.id
_entity.type
_entity.pdbx_description
1 polymer ?
#
loop_
_entity_poly.entity_id
_entity_poly.type
_entity_poly.pdbx_seq_one_letter_code
_entity_poly.pdbx_strand_id
1 'polypeptide(L)'
;MKRRQLLQGGAAALMLLPALGAAQGLPVLRGCSVQQQGQSLRLRLELGAQVAYRSFRLTDPERVVIDLSGVSSQSPRIDPMPAGAAVARIRSAPHLDGLRVVLDLQQPCSTNMHWEGGALVLELAAVPGSVALSTSDAAAAAAPTEPTRSRLHPYVVAIDAGHGGKDPGAVSVDARYEKHVAMAVAGRLHRRLAADARYRPTMIRSDDRFVPLHERVLIAHRHNADLFVSIHADAAPTRQARGASVFALSQTGASSALARWIADSENAADDMGDTARRLRVPSNPVLSQVLADLSLSGTIASSLAFGTLMLERLQQVTRLHQNQVGQAGFAVLKSPDIPSLLVETGFMSNRDDCSRLCSDTHQDELAQTLHAGIDDYFAAFPGRA
;
A
#
# COMPACT_ATOMS: atom_id res chain seq x y z
N MET A 1 -73.47 8.55 -26.85
CA MET A 1 -74.29 8.08 -25.71
C MET A 1 -73.37 7.61 -24.59
N LYS A 2 -73.69 8.00 -23.35
CA LYS A 2 -72.89 7.86 -22.12
C LYS A 2 -72.61 6.38 -21.74
N ARG A 3 -71.40 6.06 -21.27
CA ARG A 3 -71.18 5.06 -20.23
C ARG A 3 -70.04 5.52 -19.29
N ARG A 4 -70.45 5.96 -18.10
CA ARG A 4 -69.60 6.12 -16.90
C ARG A 4 -69.27 4.72 -16.38
N GLN A 5 -68.00 4.46 -16.08
CA GLN A 5 -67.61 3.38 -15.18
C GLN A 5 -66.71 3.96 -14.09
N LEU A 6 -67.14 3.72 -12.84
CA LEU A 6 -66.41 3.99 -11.62
C LEU A 6 -65.14 3.14 -11.57
N LEU A 7 -64.02 3.76 -11.20
CA LEU A 7 -62.88 3.07 -10.61
C LEU A 7 -62.58 3.76 -9.27
N GLN A 8 -63.08 3.16 -8.19
CA GLN A 8 -62.61 3.41 -6.84
C GLN A 8 -61.30 2.62 -6.67
N GLY A 9 -60.17 3.30 -6.79
CA GLY A 9 -58.86 2.76 -6.41
C GLY A 9 -58.55 3.15 -4.97
N GLY A 10 -58.54 2.17 -4.07
CA GLY A 10 -58.10 2.34 -2.69
C GLY A 10 -56.60 2.63 -2.64
N ALA A 11 -56.22 3.78 -2.09
CA ALA A 11 -54.83 4.11 -1.80
C ALA A 11 -54.39 3.38 -0.52
N ALA A 12 -53.68 2.26 -0.69
CA ALA A 12 -52.89 1.68 0.40
C ALA A 12 -51.60 2.50 0.55
N ALA A 13 -51.57 3.38 1.55
CA ALA A 13 -50.37 4.11 1.94
C ALA A 13 -49.36 3.13 2.53
N LEU A 14 -48.38 2.72 1.71
CA LEU A 14 -47.22 1.97 2.16
C LEU A 14 -46.34 2.92 2.99
N MET A 15 -46.51 2.90 4.32
CA MET A 15 -45.60 3.62 5.21
C MET A 15 -44.23 2.95 5.16
N LEU A 16 -43.31 3.52 4.38
CA LEU A 16 -41.88 3.24 4.50
C LEU A 16 -41.42 3.77 5.86
N LEU A 17 -41.36 2.88 6.84
CA LEU A 17 -40.56 3.10 8.05
C LEU A 17 -39.10 3.29 7.61
N PRO A 18 -38.44 4.40 7.97
CA PRO A 18 -37.01 4.50 7.79
C PRO A 18 -36.39 3.43 8.68
N ALA A 19 -35.71 2.46 8.08
CA ALA A 19 -34.80 1.60 8.82
C ALA A 19 -33.73 2.52 9.42
N LEU A 20 -33.86 2.80 10.72
CA LEU A 20 -32.76 3.33 11.52
C LEU A 20 -31.63 2.31 11.40
N GLY A 21 -30.71 2.54 10.48
CA GLY A 21 -29.42 1.86 10.48
C GLY A 21 -28.80 2.15 11.83
N ALA A 22 -28.74 1.15 12.71
CA ALA A 22 -27.94 1.23 13.90
C ALA A 22 -26.54 1.66 13.45
N ALA A 23 -26.05 2.79 13.95
CA ALA A 23 -24.64 3.14 13.84
C ALA A 23 -23.88 2.02 14.54
N GLN A 24 -23.50 0.98 13.80
CA GLN A 24 -22.66 -0.07 14.33
C GLN A 24 -21.31 0.59 14.60
N GLY A 25 -20.95 0.66 15.88
CA GLY A 25 -19.61 1.13 16.26
C GLY A 25 -18.54 0.31 15.55
N LEU A 26 -17.36 0.90 15.38
CA LEU A 26 -16.22 0.21 14.78
C LEU A 26 -16.01 -1.16 15.44
N PRO A 27 -15.70 -2.22 14.68
CA PRO A 27 -15.28 -3.51 15.22
C PRO A 27 -14.23 -3.33 16.33
N VAL A 28 -14.32 -4.12 17.39
CA VAL A 28 -13.40 -4.03 18.54
C VAL A 28 -12.63 -5.33 18.63
N LEU A 29 -11.30 -5.23 18.74
CA LEU A 29 -10.48 -6.38 19.12
C LEU A 29 -10.72 -6.68 20.61
N ARG A 30 -11.56 -7.69 20.90
CA ARG A 30 -11.99 -8.03 22.25
C ARG A 30 -10.89 -8.72 23.05
N GLY A 31 -10.16 -9.61 22.39
CA GLY A 31 -9.11 -10.39 23.03
C GLY A 31 -8.12 -11.01 22.06
N CYS A 32 -6.96 -11.36 22.59
CA CYS A 32 -5.89 -12.08 21.93
C CYS A 32 -5.66 -13.37 22.71
N SER A 33 -6.21 -14.49 22.24
CA SER A 33 -6.00 -15.79 22.89
C SER A 33 -4.78 -16.49 22.32
N VAL A 34 -3.96 -17.07 23.21
CA VAL A 34 -2.67 -17.66 22.87
C VAL A 34 -2.66 -19.12 23.31
N GLN A 35 -2.39 -20.04 22.37
CA GLN A 35 -2.32 -21.47 22.65
C GLN A 35 -1.10 -22.09 21.99
N GLN A 36 -0.30 -22.83 22.77
CA GLN A 36 0.78 -23.65 22.23
C GLN A 36 0.18 -24.92 21.59
N GLN A 37 0.54 -25.20 20.33
CA GLN A 37 0.15 -26.41 19.59
C GLN A 37 1.40 -27.12 19.07
N GLY A 38 1.93 -28.06 19.85
CA GLY A 38 3.18 -28.74 19.52
C GLY A 38 4.34 -27.74 19.44
N GLN A 39 4.97 -27.63 18.27
CA GLN A 39 6.07 -26.69 18.01
C GLN A 39 5.60 -25.32 17.48
N SER A 40 4.31 -25.15 17.25
CA SER A 40 3.73 -23.90 16.74
C SER A 40 2.95 -23.17 17.82
N LEU A 41 2.94 -21.84 17.76
CA LEU A 41 2.07 -20.99 18.56
C LEU A 41 0.85 -20.60 17.73
N ARG A 42 -0.34 -20.85 18.26
CA ARG A 42 -1.60 -20.38 17.69
C ARG A 42 -2.08 -19.16 18.46
N LEU A 43 -2.12 -18.02 17.78
CA LEU A 43 -2.68 -16.77 18.29
C LEU A 43 -4.03 -16.52 17.60
N ARG A 44 -5.05 -16.12 18.36
CA ARG A 44 -6.37 -15.78 17.81
C ARG A 44 -6.79 -14.39 18.26
N LEU A 45 -6.97 -13.50 17.30
CA LEU A 45 -7.41 -12.11 17.48
C LEU A 45 -8.93 -12.03 17.32
N GLU A 46 -9.66 -11.82 18.41
CA GLU A 46 -11.13 -11.87 18.46
C GLU A 46 -11.76 -10.52 18.09
N LEU A 47 -12.15 -10.34 16.82
CA LEU A 47 -12.67 -9.08 16.30
C LEU A 47 -14.21 -9.05 16.19
N GLY A 48 -14.83 -10.24 16.13
CA GLY A 48 -16.28 -10.38 15.94
C GLY A 48 -16.75 -10.15 14.49
N ALA A 49 -15.87 -9.64 13.62
CA ALA A 49 -16.09 -9.47 12.19
C ALA A 49 -14.74 -9.60 11.45
N GLN A 50 -14.81 -9.91 10.16
CA GLN A 50 -13.62 -9.87 9.29
C GLN A 50 -13.33 -8.41 8.93
N VAL A 51 -12.06 -8.00 9.10
CA VAL A 51 -11.60 -6.65 8.79
C VAL A 51 -10.40 -6.70 7.85
N ALA A 52 -10.21 -5.64 7.08
CA ALA A 52 -8.99 -5.48 6.29
C ALA A 52 -7.78 -5.35 7.23
N TYR A 53 -6.67 -5.97 6.84
CA TYR A 53 -5.44 -5.90 7.62
C TYR A 53 -4.22 -5.83 6.72
N ARG A 54 -3.09 -5.39 7.25
CA ARG A 54 -1.78 -5.52 6.62
C ARG A 54 -0.84 -6.19 7.61
N SER A 55 -0.02 -7.14 7.17
CA SER A 55 0.98 -7.78 8.02
C SER A 55 2.37 -7.68 7.43
N PHE A 56 3.36 -7.34 8.23
CA PHE A 56 4.76 -7.29 7.82
C PHE A 56 5.68 -7.62 9.00
N ARG A 57 6.97 -7.76 8.70
CA ARG A 57 8.00 -8.15 9.69
C ARG A 57 9.00 -7.04 9.90
N LEU A 58 9.51 -6.97 11.12
CA LEU A 58 10.63 -6.13 11.50
C LEU A 58 11.76 -7.01 12.01
N THR A 59 12.98 -6.58 11.75
CA THR A 59 14.21 -7.18 12.27
C THR A 59 14.83 -6.20 13.26
N ASP A 60 15.61 -6.71 14.22
CA ASP A 60 16.30 -5.92 15.25
C ASP A 60 15.39 -4.99 16.11
N PRO A 61 14.58 -5.53 17.03
CA PRO A 61 14.32 -6.94 17.29
C PRO A 61 13.29 -7.55 16.32
N GLU A 62 13.31 -8.88 16.20
CA GLU A 62 12.35 -9.65 15.39
C GLU A 62 10.92 -9.40 15.85
N ARG A 63 10.06 -8.90 14.95
CA ARG A 63 8.65 -8.62 15.24
C ARG A 63 7.76 -8.99 14.07
N VAL A 64 6.54 -9.38 14.38
CA VAL A 64 5.43 -9.44 13.43
C VAL A 64 4.46 -8.32 13.78
N VAL A 65 4.19 -7.46 12.80
CA VAL A 65 3.28 -6.32 12.94
C VAL A 65 2.03 -6.58 12.12
N ILE A 66 0.87 -6.32 12.70
CA ILE A 66 -0.44 -6.47 12.07
C ILE A 66 -1.20 -5.17 12.25
N ASP A 67 -1.45 -4.47 11.17
CA ASP A 67 -2.27 -3.27 11.13
C ASP A 67 -3.69 -3.65 10.75
N LEU A 68 -4.64 -3.44 11.66
CA LEU A 68 -6.06 -3.73 11.46
C LEU A 68 -6.78 -2.41 11.11
N SER A 69 -7.32 -2.30 9.90
CA SER A 69 -8.01 -1.09 9.42
C SER A 69 -9.46 -1.03 9.88
N GLY A 70 -9.94 0.17 10.21
CA GLY A 70 -11.33 0.38 10.65
C GLY A 70 -11.69 -0.31 11.97
N VAL A 71 -10.71 -0.54 12.85
CA VAL A 71 -10.89 -1.18 14.17
C VAL A 71 -10.77 -0.14 15.27
N SER A 72 -11.61 -0.25 16.30
CA SER A 72 -11.53 0.59 17.50
C SER A 72 -10.14 0.55 18.15
N SER A 73 -9.64 1.71 18.57
CA SER A 73 -8.32 1.84 19.21
C SER A 73 -8.26 1.35 20.67
N GLN A 74 -9.32 0.68 21.15
CA GLN A 74 -9.35 0.08 22.48
C GLN A 74 -8.31 -1.05 22.60
N SER A 75 -7.58 -1.07 23.71
CA SER A 75 -6.60 -2.14 23.97
C SER A 75 -7.31 -3.46 24.28
N PRO A 76 -6.90 -4.57 23.65
CA PRO A 76 -7.52 -5.87 23.85
C PRO A 76 -7.05 -6.52 25.14
N ARG A 77 -7.83 -7.48 25.65
CA ARG A 77 -7.34 -8.42 26.66
C ARG A 77 -6.37 -9.41 26.01
N ILE A 78 -5.13 -9.47 26.46
CA ILE A 78 -4.13 -10.41 25.93
C ILE A 78 -3.96 -11.55 26.94
N ASP A 79 -4.14 -12.79 26.49
CA ASP A 79 -3.90 -13.97 27.34
C ASP A 79 -2.40 -14.11 27.68
N PRO A 80 -2.06 -14.68 28.86
CA PRO A 80 -0.68 -14.88 29.25
C PRO A 80 0.04 -15.79 28.25
N MET A 81 1.30 -15.46 27.97
CA MET A 81 2.12 -16.22 27.04
C MET A 81 2.48 -17.60 27.62
N PRO A 82 2.27 -18.72 26.89
CA PRO A 82 2.73 -20.03 27.33
C PRO A 82 4.25 -20.08 27.53
N ALA A 83 4.71 -20.90 28.48
CA ALA A 83 6.14 -21.12 28.68
C ALA A 83 6.79 -21.69 27.41
N GLY A 84 7.91 -21.11 26.98
CA GLY A 84 8.64 -21.53 25.78
C GLY A 84 8.00 -21.11 24.45
N ALA A 85 6.98 -20.23 24.48
CA ALA A 85 6.40 -19.68 23.25
C ALA A 85 7.43 -18.91 22.43
N ALA A 86 7.32 -18.99 21.09
CA ALA A 86 8.22 -18.26 20.19
C ALA A 86 7.98 -16.73 20.20
N VAL A 87 6.91 -16.26 20.86
CA VAL A 87 6.57 -14.85 21.05
C VAL A 87 6.93 -14.46 22.49
N ALA A 88 7.68 -13.38 22.66
CA ALA A 88 8.06 -12.84 23.97
C ALA A 88 6.91 -12.04 24.60
N ARG A 89 6.28 -11.17 23.81
CA ARG A 89 5.14 -10.35 24.24
C ARG A 89 4.30 -9.89 23.07
N ILE A 90 3.05 -9.56 23.36
CA ILE A 90 2.11 -8.95 22.40
C ILE A 90 1.76 -7.56 22.92
N ARG A 91 1.76 -6.57 22.03
CA ARG A 91 1.42 -5.17 22.32
C ARG A 91 0.40 -4.68 21.31
N SER A 92 -0.35 -3.65 21.67
CA SER A 92 -1.27 -2.96 20.76
C SER A 92 -1.20 -1.46 20.92
N ALA A 93 -1.40 -0.72 19.83
CA ALA A 93 -1.51 0.74 19.84
C ALA A 93 -2.44 1.22 18.73
N PRO A 94 -3.11 2.39 18.89
CA PRO A 94 -3.82 3.03 17.79
C PRO A 94 -2.91 3.20 16.56
N HIS A 95 -3.43 2.95 15.36
CA HIS A 95 -2.67 3.11 14.11
C HIS A 95 -3.62 3.44 12.95
N LEU A 96 -3.38 4.55 12.23
CA LEU A 96 -4.25 5.02 11.15
C LEU A 96 -5.71 5.18 11.63
N ASP A 97 -6.65 4.59 10.88
CA ASP A 97 -8.07 4.47 11.16
C ASP A 97 -8.39 3.23 12.03
N GLY A 98 -7.39 2.69 12.72
CA GLY A 98 -7.41 1.33 13.23
C GLY A 98 -6.52 1.05 14.44
N LEU A 99 -6.09 -0.21 14.55
CA LEU A 99 -5.28 -0.73 15.65
C LEU A 99 -4.10 -1.55 15.10
N ARG A 100 -2.88 -1.24 15.57
CA ARG A 100 -1.69 -2.05 15.31
C ARG A 100 -1.47 -3.04 16.45
N VAL A 101 -1.27 -4.30 16.11
CA VAL A 101 -0.85 -5.37 17.02
C VAL A 101 0.59 -5.76 16.68
N VAL A 102 1.46 -5.81 17.68
CA VAL A 102 2.88 -6.14 17.53
C VAL A 102 3.22 -7.36 18.37
N LEU A 103 3.73 -8.40 17.74
CA LEU A 103 4.27 -9.59 18.37
C LEU A 103 5.79 -9.46 18.39
N ASP A 104 6.39 -9.30 19.56
CA ASP A 104 7.84 -9.34 19.71
C ASP A 104 8.27 -10.81 19.77
N LEU A 105 9.11 -11.25 18.85
CA LEU A 105 9.50 -12.66 18.72
C LEU A 105 10.78 -12.94 19.49
N GLN A 106 10.86 -14.15 20.07
CA GLN A 106 12.10 -14.69 20.64
C GLN A 106 13.00 -15.31 19.59
N GLN A 107 12.49 -15.59 18.39
CA GLN A 107 13.26 -16.13 17.27
C GLN A 107 12.51 -15.93 15.95
N PRO A 108 13.20 -15.96 14.79
CA PRO A 108 12.55 -15.96 13.50
C PRO A 108 11.50 -17.06 13.37
N CYS A 109 10.26 -16.68 13.07
CA CYS A 109 9.14 -17.61 12.90
C CYS A 109 8.57 -17.49 11.49
N SER A 110 8.13 -18.58 10.85
CA SER A 110 7.18 -18.50 9.75
C SER A 110 5.79 -18.11 10.29
N THR A 111 5.00 -17.40 9.50
CA THR A 111 3.68 -16.90 9.91
C THR A 111 2.67 -17.26 8.84
N ASN A 112 1.64 -18.00 9.23
CA ASN A 112 0.45 -18.22 8.41
C ASN A 112 -0.74 -17.54 9.10
N MET A 113 -1.57 -16.84 8.34
CA MET A 113 -2.69 -16.07 8.90
C MET A 113 -3.96 -16.41 8.14
N HIS A 114 -5.04 -16.75 8.86
CA HIS A 114 -6.33 -17.04 8.25
C HIS A 114 -7.51 -16.63 9.13
N TRP A 115 -8.68 -16.43 8.54
CA TRP A 115 -9.90 -16.11 9.28
C TRP A 115 -10.64 -17.39 9.68
N GLU A 116 -11.08 -17.45 10.94
CA GLU A 116 -12.00 -18.46 11.45
C GLU A 116 -13.21 -17.79 12.10
N GLY A 117 -14.29 -17.66 11.33
CA GLY A 117 -15.43 -16.84 11.71
C GLY A 117 -15.02 -15.36 11.80
N GLY A 118 -15.26 -14.74 12.96
CA GLY A 118 -14.90 -13.35 13.24
C GLY A 118 -13.55 -13.17 13.97
N ALA A 119 -12.65 -14.15 13.90
CA ALA A 119 -11.32 -14.04 14.49
C ALA A 119 -10.22 -14.30 13.48
N LEU A 120 -9.17 -13.48 13.53
CA LEU A 120 -7.97 -13.66 12.73
C LEU A 120 -7.01 -14.57 13.50
N VAL A 121 -6.77 -15.76 12.95
CA VAL A 121 -5.90 -16.77 13.52
C VAL A 121 -4.52 -16.66 12.87
N LEU A 122 -3.49 -16.66 13.70
CA LEU A 122 -2.09 -16.66 13.32
C LEU A 122 -1.43 -17.92 13.83
N GLU A 123 -0.80 -18.66 12.93
CA GLU A 123 0.02 -19.82 13.25
C GLU A 123 1.48 -19.43 13.04
N LEU A 124 2.23 -19.36 14.15
CA LEU A 124 3.65 -19.07 14.17
C LEU A 124 4.44 -20.34 14.42
N ALA A 125 5.31 -20.72 13.49
CA ALA A 125 6.23 -21.85 13.67
C ALA A 125 7.67 -21.35 13.63
N ALA A 126 8.50 -21.80 14.56
CA ALA A 126 9.92 -21.49 14.56
C ALA A 126 10.57 -21.96 13.25
N VAL A 127 11.43 -21.14 12.64
CA VAL A 127 12.18 -21.59 11.46
C VAL A 127 13.27 -22.57 11.91
N PRO A 128 13.30 -23.83 11.39
CA PRO A 128 14.30 -24.82 11.79
C PRO A 128 15.73 -24.30 11.57
N GLY A 129 16.58 -24.40 12.60
CA GLY A 129 17.96 -23.91 12.57
C GLY A 129 18.14 -22.44 12.96
N SER A 130 17.07 -21.71 13.29
CA SER A 130 17.20 -20.37 13.89
C SER A 130 17.61 -20.49 15.36
N VAL A 131 18.57 -19.68 15.80
CA VAL A 131 19.00 -19.62 17.21
C VAL A 131 18.00 -18.74 17.96
N ALA A 132 17.55 -19.19 19.13
CA ALA A 132 16.76 -18.35 20.02
C ALA A 132 17.52 -17.05 20.33
N LEU A 133 16.88 -15.90 20.07
CA LEU A 133 17.40 -14.60 20.45
C LEU A 133 17.58 -14.62 21.96
N SER A 134 18.80 -14.37 22.43
CA SER A 134 19.05 -14.26 23.87
C SER A 134 18.25 -13.08 24.41
N THR A 135 17.19 -13.38 25.15
CA THR A 135 16.51 -12.40 26.00
C THR A 135 17.46 -12.06 27.14
N SER A 136 18.34 -11.07 26.94
CA SER A 136 18.99 -10.41 28.07
C SER A 136 17.88 -9.85 28.94
N ASP A 137 17.81 -10.35 30.17
CA ASP A 137 16.94 -9.89 31.24
C ASP A 137 16.99 -8.36 31.32
N ALA A 138 15.90 -7.70 30.96
CA ALA A 138 15.67 -6.28 31.21
C ALA A 138 14.55 -6.13 32.25
N ALA A 139 14.72 -6.83 33.36
CA ALA A 139 14.05 -6.54 34.62
C ALA A 139 14.97 -5.69 35.50
N ALA A 140 15.08 -4.39 35.19
CA ALA A 140 15.55 -3.38 36.14
C ALA A 140 14.84 -2.06 35.84
N ALA A 141 14.05 -1.61 36.80
CA ALA A 141 13.33 -0.35 36.74
C ALA A 141 14.26 0.87 36.91
N ALA A 142 13.88 1.96 36.23
CA ALA A 142 14.18 3.38 36.50
C ALA A 142 15.54 3.97 36.07
N ALA A 143 15.56 4.58 34.87
CA ALA A 143 15.77 6.02 34.64
C ALA A 143 15.51 6.34 33.15
N PRO A 144 15.01 7.54 32.77
CA PRO A 144 14.90 7.94 31.37
C PRO A 144 16.29 8.30 30.85
N THR A 145 17.11 7.30 30.55
CA THR A 145 18.26 7.49 29.66
C THR A 145 17.70 7.71 28.27
N GLU A 146 18.04 8.86 27.68
CA GLU A 146 17.73 9.16 26.28
C GLU A 146 18.06 7.95 25.39
N PRO A 147 17.21 7.63 24.39
CA PRO A 147 17.45 6.49 23.54
C PRO A 147 18.76 6.73 22.79
N THR A 148 19.82 6.03 23.20
CA THR A 148 20.98 5.75 22.34
C THR A 148 20.42 5.19 21.06
N ARG A 149 20.45 5.99 19.98
CA ARG A 149 19.88 5.68 18.67
C ARG A 149 20.27 4.25 18.31
N SER A 150 19.31 3.33 18.34
CA SER A 150 19.48 2.04 17.68
C SER A 150 19.86 2.36 16.23
N ARG A 151 20.70 1.51 15.62
CA ARG A 151 21.01 1.66 14.19
C ARG A 151 19.67 1.66 13.46
N LEU A 152 19.24 2.83 12.98
CA LEU A 152 18.01 2.98 12.20
C LEU A 152 18.14 1.99 11.04
N HIS A 153 17.34 0.93 11.05
CA HIS A 153 17.22 0.06 9.89
C HIS A 153 16.55 0.88 8.80
N PRO A 154 17.29 1.26 7.74
CA PRO A 154 16.79 2.24 6.79
C PRO A 154 15.55 1.72 6.07
N TYR A 155 14.55 2.57 5.90
CA TYR A 155 13.34 2.27 5.13
C TYR A 155 13.71 2.04 3.67
N VAL A 156 13.26 0.94 3.11
CA VAL A 156 13.52 0.57 1.72
C VAL A 156 12.44 1.16 0.84
N VAL A 157 12.82 2.01 -0.10
CA VAL A 157 11.87 2.64 -1.04
C VAL A 157 12.18 2.12 -2.44
N ALA A 158 11.28 1.33 -3.00
CA ALA A 158 11.36 0.90 -4.39
C ALA A 158 10.85 2.02 -5.32
N ILE A 159 11.73 2.48 -6.20
CA ILE A 159 11.45 3.57 -7.14
C ILE A 159 11.38 2.96 -8.54
N ASP A 160 10.19 3.02 -9.14
CA ASP A 160 9.97 2.60 -10.51
C ASP A 160 9.93 3.80 -11.44
N ALA A 161 10.78 3.76 -12.46
CA ALA A 161 10.71 4.71 -13.57
C ALA A 161 9.87 4.06 -14.67
N GLY A 162 8.68 4.62 -14.95
CA GLY A 162 7.75 4.13 -15.96
C GLY A 162 8.42 3.81 -17.30
N HIS A 163 7.89 2.82 -18.02
CA HIS A 163 8.32 2.42 -19.38
C HIS A 163 9.81 2.02 -19.45
N GLY A 164 10.47 2.28 -20.59
CA GLY A 164 11.90 2.04 -20.80
C GLY A 164 12.18 1.16 -22.02
N GLY A 165 13.35 1.34 -22.63
CA GLY A 165 13.78 0.58 -23.80
C GLY A 165 12.80 0.73 -24.96
N LYS A 166 12.17 -0.39 -25.33
CA LYS A 166 11.21 -0.50 -26.44
C LYS A 166 9.91 0.27 -26.20
N ASP A 167 9.55 0.50 -24.94
CA ASP A 167 8.37 1.24 -24.55
C ASP A 167 8.76 2.70 -24.27
N PRO A 168 8.37 3.65 -25.14
CA PRO A 168 8.66 5.07 -24.93
C PRO A 168 7.79 5.74 -23.86
N GLY A 169 6.67 5.11 -23.48
CA GLY A 169 5.55 5.78 -22.83
C GLY A 169 4.92 6.85 -23.70
N ALA A 170 4.29 7.85 -23.07
CA ALA A 170 3.73 8.99 -23.76
C ALA A 170 4.80 9.76 -24.56
N VAL A 171 4.44 10.11 -25.80
CA VAL A 171 5.29 10.89 -26.70
C VAL A 171 4.65 12.25 -26.92
N SER A 172 5.38 13.30 -26.58
CA SER A 172 4.92 14.68 -26.84
C SER A 172 4.93 15.02 -28.33
N VAL A 173 4.26 16.11 -28.67
CA VAL A 173 4.19 16.65 -30.04
C VAL A 173 5.56 16.97 -30.65
N ASP A 174 6.55 17.26 -29.80
CA ASP A 174 7.92 17.61 -30.21
C ASP A 174 8.90 16.44 -29.98
N ALA A 175 8.38 15.20 -29.98
CA ALA A 175 9.14 13.94 -29.87
C ALA A 175 9.97 13.79 -28.57
N ARG A 176 9.52 14.38 -27.47
CA ARG A 176 10.02 14.06 -26.11
C ARG A 176 9.29 12.83 -25.56
N TYR A 177 10.05 11.93 -24.93
CA TYR A 177 9.56 10.64 -24.45
C TYR A 177 9.44 10.61 -22.93
N GLU A 178 8.32 10.11 -22.44
CA GLU A 178 8.03 9.92 -21.03
C GLU A 178 9.12 9.12 -20.31
N LYS A 179 9.57 8.01 -20.90
CA LYS A 179 10.58 7.12 -20.28
C LYS A 179 11.84 7.84 -19.80
N HIS A 180 12.20 8.96 -20.45
CA HIS A 180 13.35 9.79 -20.09
C HIS A 180 13.02 10.76 -18.97
N VAL A 181 11.83 11.37 -18.98
CA VAL A 181 11.34 12.22 -17.89
C VAL A 181 11.20 11.40 -16.60
N ALA A 182 10.54 10.25 -16.67
CA ALA A 182 10.36 9.33 -15.56
C ALA A 182 11.70 8.91 -14.94
N MET A 183 12.66 8.47 -15.78
CA MET A 183 14.00 8.09 -15.32
C MET A 183 14.75 9.28 -14.68
N ALA A 184 14.63 10.47 -15.26
CA ALA A 184 15.31 11.66 -14.77
C ALA A 184 14.79 12.11 -13.39
N VAL A 185 13.48 12.04 -13.15
CA VAL A 185 12.88 12.32 -11.83
C VAL A 185 13.21 11.21 -10.84
N ALA A 186 13.07 9.94 -11.24
CA ALA A 186 13.38 8.78 -10.40
C ALA A 186 14.83 8.77 -9.93
N GLY A 187 15.80 9.04 -10.82
CA GLY A 187 17.21 9.12 -10.46
C GLY A 187 17.55 10.27 -9.50
N ARG A 188 16.82 11.39 -9.59
CA ARG A 188 16.95 12.51 -8.63
C ARG A 188 16.37 12.13 -7.27
N LEU A 189 15.19 11.53 -7.24
CA LEU A 189 14.57 11.03 -6.02
C LEU A 189 15.49 10.01 -5.34
N HIS A 190 16.03 9.05 -6.10
CA HIS A 190 16.99 8.07 -5.59
C HIS A 190 18.20 8.75 -4.95
N ARG A 191 18.83 9.72 -5.62
CA ARG A 191 20.00 10.44 -5.06
C ARG A 191 19.65 11.17 -3.76
N ARG A 192 18.46 11.78 -3.68
CA ARG A 192 18.00 12.48 -2.46
C ARG A 192 17.78 11.51 -1.30
N LEU A 193 17.06 10.42 -1.54
CA LEU A 193 16.84 9.37 -0.54
C LEU A 193 18.16 8.71 -0.11
N ALA A 194 19.08 8.46 -1.04
CA ALA A 194 20.37 7.83 -0.73
C ALA A 194 21.30 8.73 0.10
N ALA A 195 21.09 10.06 0.08
CA ALA A 195 21.82 11.00 0.91
C ALA A 195 21.29 11.07 2.36
N ASP A 196 20.12 10.48 2.62
CA ASP A 196 19.50 10.42 3.93
C ASP A 196 19.65 9.02 4.55
N ALA A 197 20.33 8.95 5.69
CA ALA A 197 20.62 7.69 6.37
C ALA A 197 19.38 6.91 6.85
N ARG A 198 18.20 7.53 6.86
CA ARG A 198 16.92 6.87 7.16
C ARG A 198 16.43 5.99 6.03
N TYR A 199 16.95 6.14 4.80
CA TYR A 199 16.42 5.48 3.62
C TYR A 199 17.46 4.61 2.90
N ARG A 200 16.96 3.57 2.24
CA ARG A 200 17.68 2.72 1.29
C ARG A 200 16.87 2.65 0.01
N PRO A 201 17.02 3.60 -0.92
CA PRO A 201 16.28 3.57 -2.17
C PRO A 201 16.79 2.43 -3.07
N THR A 202 15.89 1.81 -3.83
CA THR A 202 16.21 0.79 -4.83
C THR A 202 15.48 1.08 -6.12
N MET A 203 16.21 1.21 -7.22
CA MET A 203 15.63 1.42 -8.55
C MET A 203 15.14 0.10 -9.15
N ILE A 204 13.95 0.09 -9.75
CA ILE A 204 13.47 -1.04 -10.56
C ILE A 204 14.31 -1.18 -11.85
N ARG A 205 14.64 -0.05 -12.47
CA ARG A 205 15.62 0.04 -13.57
C ARG A 205 16.53 1.25 -13.36
N SER A 206 17.80 1.11 -13.70
CA SER A 206 18.82 2.17 -13.60
C SER A 206 19.29 2.70 -14.95
N ASP A 207 18.76 2.15 -16.04
CA ASP A 207 19.11 2.47 -17.42
C ASP A 207 17.84 2.44 -18.31
N ASP A 208 18.02 2.68 -19.61
CA ASP A 208 16.93 2.66 -20.60
C ASP A 208 16.56 1.24 -21.05
N ARG A 209 16.30 0.35 -20.09
CA ARG A 209 15.78 -1.01 -20.36
C ARG A 209 14.28 -1.10 -20.10
N PHE A 210 13.61 -1.96 -20.85
CA PHE A 210 12.22 -2.34 -20.58
C PHE A 210 12.17 -3.36 -19.43
N VAL A 211 11.25 -3.15 -18.47
CA VAL A 211 10.94 -4.11 -17.41
C VAL A 211 9.43 -4.40 -17.43
N PRO A 212 9.00 -5.66 -17.61
CA PRO A 212 7.58 -6.01 -17.61
C PRO A 212 6.89 -5.67 -16.28
N LEU A 213 5.64 -5.24 -16.31
CA LEU A 213 4.92 -4.70 -15.14
C LEU A 213 4.97 -5.63 -13.92
N HIS A 214 4.74 -6.93 -14.13
CA HIS A 214 4.79 -7.92 -13.05
C HIS A 214 6.20 -8.09 -12.46
N GLU A 215 7.25 -7.95 -13.28
CA GLU A 215 8.63 -8.07 -12.83
C GLU A 215 9.02 -6.89 -11.93
N ARG A 216 8.47 -5.69 -12.20
CA ARG A 216 8.67 -4.49 -11.37
C ARG A 216 8.23 -4.74 -9.92
N VAL A 217 7.04 -5.33 -9.75
CA VAL A 217 6.50 -5.72 -8.45
C VAL A 217 7.41 -6.76 -7.78
N LEU A 218 7.84 -7.80 -8.51
CA LEU A 218 8.74 -8.83 -7.98
C LEU A 218 10.10 -8.27 -7.55
N ILE A 219 10.66 -7.29 -8.28
CA ILE A 219 11.89 -6.60 -7.88
C ILE A 219 11.70 -5.90 -6.53
N ALA A 220 10.60 -5.16 -6.36
CA ALA A 220 10.29 -4.47 -5.10
C ALA A 220 10.21 -5.45 -3.91
N HIS A 221 9.53 -6.59 -4.08
CA HIS A 221 9.48 -7.63 -3.05
C HIS A 221 10.86 -8.24 -2.76
N ARG A 222 11.68 -8.53 -3.77
CA ARG A 222 13.04 -9.07 -3.55
C ARG A 222 13.92 -8.13 -2.74
N HIS A 223 13.70 -6.82 -2.83
CA HIS A 223 14.40 -5.82 -2.04
C HIS A 223 13.79 -5.60 -0.64
N ASN A 224 12.67 -6.25 -0.32
CA ASN A 224 11.88 -6.04 0.89
C ASN A 224 11.51 -4.55 1.04
N ALA A 225 10.94 -3.97 -0.02
CA ALA A 225 10.53 -2.58 -0.03
C ALA A 225 9.42 -2.31 1.00
N ASP A 226 9.55 -1.21 1.75
CA ASP A 226 8.51 -0.73 2.66
C ASP A 226 7.49 0.16 1.94
N LEU A 227 7.90 0.78 0.82
CA LEU A 227 7.07 1.55 -0.11
C LEU A 227 7.48 1.29 -1.55
N PHE A 228 6.51 1.40 -2.45
CA PHE A 228 6.71 1.40 -3.89
C PHE A 228 6.15 2.68 -4.52
N VAL A 229 6.95 3.36 -5.35
CA VAL A 229 6.56 4.58 -6.06
C VAL A 229 6.89 4.43 -7.54
N SER A 230 5.85 4.33 -8.37
CA SER A 230 5.95 4.38 -9.83
C SER A 230 5.83 5.82 -10.32
N ILE A 231 6.82 6.30 -11.07
CA ILE A 231 6.89 7.67 -11.57
C ILE A 231 6.61 7.66 -13.06
N HIS A 232 5.59 8.41 -13.46
CA HIS A 232 5.09 8.53 -14.83
C HIS A 232 4.92 10.00 -15.22
N ALA A 233 4.73 10.22 -16.52
CA ALA A 233 4.36 11.47 -17.14
C ALA A 233 3.49 11.16 -18.37
N ASP A 234 2.30 10.62 -18.14
CA ASP A 234 1.41 10.05 -19.16
C ASP A 234 0.90 11.11 -20.16
N ALA A 235 0.13 10.67 -21.14
CA ALA A 235 -0.72 11.50 -21.97
C ALA A 235 -2.16 11.52 -21.42
N ALA A 236 -2.99 12.34 -22.03
CA ALA A 236 -4.43 12.30 -21.82
C ALA A 236 -5.11 12.45 -23.18
N PRO A 237 -6.37 11.95 -23.33
CA PRO A 237 -7.12 12.09 -24.58
C PRO A 237 -7.26 13.54 -25.05
N THR A 238 -7.26 14.49 -24.11
CA THR A 238 -7.30 15.92 -24.41
C THR A 238 -5.98 16.58 -24.07
N ARG A 239 -5.50 17.47 -24.95
CA ARG A 239 -4.28 18.27 -24.71
C ARG A 239 -4.46 19.37 -23.64
N GLN A 240 -5.68 19.53 -23.12
CA GLN A 240 -5.99 20.51 -22.06
C GLN A 240 -5.76 19.94 -20.67
N ALA A 241 -5.80 18.60 -20.51
CA ALA A 241 -5.47 17.96 -19.25
C ALA A 241 -4.01 18.27 -18.88
N ARG A 242 -3.81 18.74 -17.66
CA ARG A 242 -2.50 19.14 -17.13
C ARG A 242 -2.48 18.98 -15.62
N GLY A 243 -1.28 18.97 -15.06
CA GLY A 243 -1.03 18.87 -13.63
C GLY A 243 -0.78 17.44 -13.16
N ALA A 244 -0.22 17.32 -11.96
CA ALA A 244 0.11 16.03 -11.36
C ALA A 244 -1.14 15.30 -10.84
N SER A 245 -1.05 13.99 -10.79
CA SER A 245 -2.04 13.09 -10.17
C SER A 245 -1.33 11.98 -9.40
N VAL A 246 -1.99 11.47 -8.37
CA VAL A 246 -1.52 10.30 -7.63
C VAL A 246 -2.61 9.25 -7.65
N PHE A 247 -2.22 8.01 -7.89
CA PHE A 247 -3.11 6.86 -7.97
C PHE A 247 -2.67 5.74 -7.03
N ALA A 248 -3.67 5.06 -6.47
CA ALA A 248 -3.52 3.80 -5.75
C ALA A 248 -4.32 2.69 -6.45
N LEU A 249 -4.10 1.44 -6.05
CA LEU A 249 -4.85 0.31 -6.60
C LEU A 249 -6.35 0.39 -6.21
N SER A 250 -7.23 -0.02 -7.11
CA SER A 250 -8.61 -0.41 -6.82
C SER A 250 -8.94 -1.78 -7.40
N GLN A 251 -9.72 -2.56 -6.65
CA GLN A 251 -10.24 -3.86 -7.07
C GLN A 251 -11.66 -3.78 -7.67
N THR A 252 -12.42 -2.72 -7.38
CA THR A 252 -13.86 -2.65 -7.66
C THR A 252 -14.22 -1.68 -8.78
N GLY A 253 -13.27 -0.90 -9.28
CA GLY A 253 -13.55 0.11 -10.31
C GLY A 253 -12.57 1.26 -10.31
N ALA A 254 -12.54 2.03 -11.39
CA ALA A 254 -11.76 3.26 -11.44
C ALA A 254 -12.57 4.41 -10.81
N SER A 255 -11.90 5.31 -10.09
CA SER A 255 -12.53 6.48 -9.48
C SER A 255 -13.01 7.52 -10.50
N SER A 256 -12.48 7.47 -11.73
CA SER A 256 -12.88 8.33 -12.84
C SER A 256 -12.63 7.67 -14.19
N ALA A 257 -13.24 8.20 -15.24
CA ALA A 257 -12.98 7.76 -16.62
C ALA A 257 -11.51 8.00 -17.02
N LEU A 258 -10.89 9.08 -16.53
CA LEU A 258 -9.46 9.33 -16.76
C LEU A 258 -8.61 8.30 -16.00
N ALA A 259 -8.90 8.03 -14.73
CA ALA A 259 -8.17 7.00 -13.97
C ALA A 259 -8.25 5.62 -14.64
N ARG A 260 -9.41 5.29 -15.24
CA ARG A 260 -9.58 4.08 -16.05
C ARG A 260 -8.66 4.11 -17.26
N TRP A 261 -8.71 5.21 -18.03
CA TRP A 261 -7.93 5.36 -19.26
C TRP A 261 -6.43 5.26 -19.02
N ILE A 262 -5.92 5.95 -17.98
CA ILE A 262 -4.50 5.88 -17.57
C ILE A 262 -4.17 4.44 -17.20
N ALA A 263 -4.96 3.78 -16.35
CA ALA A 263 -4.69 2.39 -15.99
C ALA A 263 -4.69 1.44 -17.19
N ASP A 264 -5.60 1.62 -18.14
CA ASP A 264 -5.66 0.79 -19.34
C ASP A 264 -4.45 1.04 -20.26
N SER A 265 -4.01 2.31 -20.39
CA SER A 265 -2.79 2.71 -21.12
C SER A 265 -1.54 2.09 -20.50
N GLU A 266 -1.36 2.29 -19.18
CA GLU A 266 -0.20 1.78 -18.45
C GLU A 266 -0.14 0.26 -18.41
N ASN A 267 -1.30 -0.41 -18.33
CA ASN A 267 -1.37 -1.87 -18.38
C ASN A 267 -1.01 -2.44 -19.77
N ALA A 268 -1.06 -1.64 -20.84
CA ALA A 268 -0.70 -2.05 -22.19
C ALA A 268 0.81 -1.95 -22.48
N ALA A 269 1.62 -1.46 -21.55
CA ALA A 269 3.08 -1.36 -21.69
C ALA A 269 3.75 -2.71 -22.02
N ASP A 270 3.23 -3.81 -21.48
CA ASP A 270 3.73 -5.17 -21.76
C ASP A 270 3.46 -5.63 -23.21
N ASP A 271 2.43 -5.09 -23.87
CA ASP A 271 2.03 -5.45 -25.24
C ASP A 271 2.90 -4.75 -26.32
N MET A 272 3.58 -3.65 -25.96
CA MET A 272 4.39 -2.81 -26.85
C MET A 272 5.68 -3.47 -27.39
N GLY A 273 5.87 -4.79 -27.23
CA GLY A 273 6.93 -5.42 -28.01
C GLY A 273 7.17 -6.91 -27.88
N ASP A 274 6.15 -7.77 -27.99
CA ASP A 274 6.22 -8.95 -28.87
C ASP A 274 4.88 -9.70 -28.90
N THR A 275 4.49 -10.22 -30.07
CA THR A 275 3.39 -11.20 -30.22
C THR A 275 3.77 -12.59 -29.68
N ALA A 276 4.95 -12.74 -29.08
CA ALA A 276 5.49 -13.98 -28.56
C ALA A 276 5.80 -13.88 -27.06
N ARG A 277 4.77 -14.18 -26.26
CA ARG A 277 4.78 -15.00 -25.03
C ARG A 277 3.66 -14.51 -24.12
N ARG A 278 2.42 -14.84 -24.51
CA ARG A 278 1.32 -14.99 -23.56
C ARG A 278 1.71 -16.08 -22.58
N LEU A 279 2.47 -15.73 -21.55
CA LEU A 279 2.51 -16.49 -20.32
C LEU A 279 1.09 -16.43 -19.78
N ARG A 280 0.33 -17.45 -20.17
CA ARG A 280 -0.92 -17.83 -19.54
C ARG A 280 -0.55 -18.11 -18.09
N VAL A 281 -0.73 -17.08 -17.26
CA VAL A 281 -0.64 -17.19 -15.81
C VAL A 281 -1.51 -18.39 -15.42
N PRO A 282 -0.99 -19.37 -14.67
CA PRO A 282 -1.82 -20.42 -14.13
C PRO A 282 -2.90 -19.74 -13.28
N SER A 283 -4.13 -19.71 -13.76
CA SER A 283 -5.29 -19.57 -12.90
C SER A 283 -5.38 -20.87 -12.12
N ASN A 284 -4.85 -20.90 -10.90
CA ASN A 284 -5.11 -21.98 -9.95
C ASN A 284 -5.60 -21.36 -8.63
N PRO A 285 -6.53 -22.03 -7.93
CA PRO A 285 -7.85 -21.46 -7.69
C PRO A 285 -8.02 -21.22 -6.18
N VAL A 286 -8.80 -20.20 -5.83
CA VAL A 286 -9.78 -20.24 -4.73
C VAL A 286 -9.38 -21.07 -3.49
N LEU A 287 -8.21 -20.85 -2.88
CA LEU A 287 -7.88 -21.25 -1.51
C LEU A 287 -6.74 -20.35 -0.99
N SER A 288 -7.05 -19.06 -0.94
CA SER A 288 -6.27 -17.96 -0.33
C SER A 288 -6.85 -16.59 -0.70
N GLN A 289 -7.79 -16.53 -1.65
CA GLN A 289 -8.39 -15.30 -2.18
C GLN A 289 -8.90 -14.35 -1.10
N VAL A 290 -9.69 -14.80 -0.12
CA VAL A 290 -10.18 -13.90 0.95
C VAL A 290 -9.04 -13.32 1.83
N LEU A 291 -7.95 -14.08 2.02
CA LEU A 291 -6.80 -13.65 2.82
C LEU A 291 -5.88 -12.71 2.06
N ALA A 292 -5.63 -13.04 0.80
CA ALA A 292 -4.96 -12.16 -0.14
C ALA A 292 -5.76 -10.87 -0.33
N ASP A 293 -7.10 -10.95 -0.44
CA ASP A 293 -7.98 -9.81 -0.67
C ASP A 293 -8.07 -8.89 0.55
N LEU A 294 -8.12 -9.43 1.78
CA LEU A 294 -8.12 -8.60 3.00
C LEU A 294 -6.73 -8.01 3.32
N SER A 295 -5.65 -8.77 3.06
CA SER A 295 -4.27 -8.24 3.12
C SER A 295 -4.07 -7.12 2.11
N LEU A 296 -4.53 -7.35 0.87
CA LEU A 296 -4.49 -6.36 -0.20
C LEU A 296 -5.35 -5.14 0.11
N SER A 297 -6.52 -5.33 0.74
CA SER A 297 -7.37 -4.22 1.19
C SER A 297 -6.67 -3.33 2.22
N GLY A 298 -5.96 -3.91 3.20
CA GLY A 298 -5.18 -3.13 4.16
C GLY A 298 -3.99 -2.40 3.51
N THR A 299 -3.35 -3.02 2.52
CA THR A 299 -2.30 -2.39 1.72
C THR A 299 -2.85 -1.26 0.83
N ILE A 300 -4.05 -1.40 0.27
CA ILE A 300 -4.76 -0.34 -0.46
C ILE A 300 -5.05 0.83 0.49
N ALA A 301 -5.57 0.58 1.70
CA ALA A 301 -5.82 1.62 2.69
C ALA A 301 -4.53 2.39 3.05
N SER A 302 -3.43 1.66 3.28
CA SER A 302 -2.11 2.27 3.51
C SER A 302 -1.63 3.10 2.30
N SER A 303 -1.89 2.62 1.08
CA SER A 303 -1.54 3.33 -0.17
C SER A 303 -2.36 4.60 -0.34
N LEU A 304 -3.64 4.59 0.05
CA LEU A 304 -4.49 5.78 0.02
C LEU A 304 -4.04 6.85 1.02
N ALA A 305 -3.67 6.44 2.24
CA ALA A 305 -3.10 7.33 3.23
C ALA A 305 -1.77 7.94 2.73
N PHE A 306 -0.89 7.11 2.16
CA PHE A 306 0.34 7.58 1.53
C PHE A 306 0.08 8.55 0.38
N GLY A 307 -0.85 8.22 -0.52
CA GLY A 307 -1.19 9.04 -1.67
C GLY A 307 -1.76 10.40 -1.28
N THR A 308 -2.49 10.48 -0.16
CA THR A 308 -3.04 11.73 0.35
C THR A 308 -1.93 12.68 0.78
N LEU A 309 -0.98 12.19 1.59
CA LEU A 309 0.20 12.96 1.99
C LEU A 309 1.05 13.38 0.78
N MET A 310 1.19 12.49 -0.20
CA MET A 310 1.90 12.79 -1.44
C MET A 310 1.23 13.91 -2.25
N LEU A 311 -0.09 13.88 -2.40
CA LEU A 311 -0.84 14.94 -3.09
C LEU A 311 -0.71 16.30 -2.40
N GLU A 312 -0.74 16.31 -1.06
CA GLU A 312 -0.58 17.53 -0.27
C GLU A 312 0.78 18.21 -0.48
N ARG A 313 1.82 17.42 -0.77
CA ARG A 313 3.13 17.90 -1.16
C ARG A 313 3.16 18.36 -2.62
N LEU A 314 2.61 17.57 -3.54
CA LEU A 314 2.61 17.89 -4.98
C LEU A 314 1.89 19.19 -5.33
N GLN A 315 0.79 19.53 -4.64
CA GLN A 315 0.07 20.80 -4.86
C GLN A 315 0.93 22.06 -4.59
N GLN A 316 2.03 21.93 -3.87
CA GLN A 316 2.93 23.07 -3.56
C GLN A 316 3.90 23.39 -4.71
N VAL A 317 4.10 22.45 -5.64
CA VAL A 317 5.08 22.57 -6.73
C VAL A 317 4.42 22.58 -8.11
N THR A 318 3.29 21.88 -8.26
CA THR A 318 2.56 21.85 -9.52
C THR A 318 1.06 21.88 -9.28
N ARG A 319 0.33 22.27 -10.32
CA ARG A 319 -1.13 22.16 -10.31
C ARG A 319 -1.48 20.68 -10.19
N LEU A 320 -2.45 20.35 -9.34
CA LEU A 320 -3.05 19.03 -9.37
C LEU A 320 -4.10 18.94 -10.48
N HIS A 321 -4.12 17.82 -11.19
CA HIS A 321 -5.22 17.51 -12.09
C HIS A 321 -6.50 17.21 -11.29
N GLN A 322 -6.34 16.49 -10.18
CA GLN A 322 -7.40 16.11 -9.25
C GLN A 322 -6.91 16.24 -7.80
N ASN A 323 -7.80 16.70 -6.92
CA ASN A 323 -7.45 17.00 -5.52
C ASN A 323 -7.54 15.78 -4.58
N GLN A 324 -7.79 14.58 -5.13
CA GLN A 324 -7.93 13.34 -4.38
C GLN A 324 -7.12 12.23 -5.05
N VAL A 325 -6.72 11.25 -4.25
CA VAL A 325 -6.03 10.05 -4.76
C VAL A 325 -6.98 9.31 -5.70
N GLY A 326 -6.55 9.15 -6.94
CA GLY A 326 -7.30 8.36 -7.90
C GLY A 326 -7.13 6.87 -7.59
N GLN A 327 -8.07 6.05 -8.03
CA GLN A 327 -7.87 4.61 -7.98
C GLN A 327 -8.27 3.97 -9.29
N ALA A 328 -7.53 2.94 -9.71
CA ALA A 328 -7.88 2.10 -10.84
C ALA A 328 -7.08 0.78 -10.77
N GLY A 329 -7.29 -0.10 -11.75
CA GLY A 329 -6.73 -1.45 -11.78
C GLY A 329 -5.30 -1.52 -12.31
N PHE A 330 -4.40 -0.65 -11.85
CA PHE A 330 -2.99 -0.62 -12.27
C PHE A 330 -2.28 -1.93 -11.92
N ALA A 331 -1.72 -2.63 -12.91
CA ALA A 331 -1.03 -3.90 -12.69
C ALA A 331 0.24 -3.74 -11.85
N VAL A 332 0.97 -2.64 -12.04
CA VAL A 332 2.20 -2.32 -11.30
C VAL A 332 1.96 -2.04 -9.80
N LEU A 333 0.71 -1.73 -9.40
CA LEU A 333 0.34 -1.46 -8.00
C LEU A 333 -0.23 -2.70 -7.27
N LYS A 334 -0.26 -3.86 -7.92
CA LYS A 334 -0.80 -5.10 -7.33
C LYS A 334 0.21 -5.80 -6.43
N SER A 335 0.48 -5.18 -5.28
CA SER A 335 1.26 -5.79 -4.19
C SER A 335 0.38 -6.00 -2.94
N PRO A 336 0.35 -7.21 -2.34
CA PRO A 336 -0.48 -7.50 -1.18
C PRO A 336 0.04 -6.93 0.14
N ASP A 337 1.30 -6.52 0.23
CA ASP A 337 1.98 -6.11 1.48
C ASP A 337 2.84 -4.82 1.36
N ILE A 338 3.10 -4.32 0.15
CA ILE A 338 3.84 -3.07 -0.12
C ILE A 338 2.85 -1.95 -0.52
N PRO A 339 2.67 -0.90 0.31
CA PRO A 339 1.91 0.27 -0.09
C PRO A 339 2.54 0.90 -1.33
N SER A 340 1.72 1.10 -2.35
CA SER A 340 2.17 1.36 -3.72
C SER A 340 1.41 2.55 -4.31
N LEU A 341 2.16 3.51 -4.86
CA LEU A 341 1.61 4.64 -5.61
C LEU A 341 2.07 4.63 -7.05
N LEU A 342 1.21 5.09 -7.94
CA LEU A 342 1.58 5.59 -9.25
C LEU A 342 1.42 7.12 -9.23
N VAL A 343 2.50 7.83 -9.52
CA VAL A 343 2.54 9.29 -9.54
C VAL A 343 2.69 9.76 -10.98
N GLU A 344 1.63 10.37 -11.50
CA GLU A 344 1.68 11.15 -12.73
C GLU A 344 2.23 12.53 -12.41
N THR A 345 3.45 12.80 -12.86
CA THR A 345 4.12 14.09 -12.60
C THR A 345 3.53 15.24 -13.42
N GLY A 346 2.82 14.92 -14.51
CA GLY A 346 2.13 15.83 -15.40
C GLY A 346 1.85 15.14 -16.74
N PHE A 347 1.27 15.86 -17.70
CA PHE A 347 0.87 15.26 -18.97
C PHE A 347 1.80 15.66 -20.14
N MET A 348 2.50 14.69 -20.74
CA MET A 348 3.35 14.91 -21.92
C MET A 348 2.56 15.36 -23.16
N SER A 349 1.25 15.11 -23.20
CA SER A 349 0.35 15.60 -24.25
C SER A 349 0.05 17.11 -24.15
N ASN A 350 0.31 17.73 -22.99
CA ASN A 350 0.12 19.15 -22.75
C ASN A 350 1.45 19.90 -22.89
N ARG A 351 1.46 20.99 -23.67
CA ARG A 351 2.69 21.74 -23.99
C ARG A 351 3.34 22.39 -22.75
N ASP A 352 2.53 22.93 -21.83
CA ASP A 352 3.05 23.59 -20.63
C ASP A 352 3.68 22.56 -19.68
N ASP A 353 2.99 21.45 -19.44
CA ASP A 353 3.51 20.34 -18.64
C ASP A 353 4.76 19.75 -19.28
N CYS A 354 4.71 19.39 -20.57
CA CYS A 354 5.87 18.83 -21.26
C CYS A 354 7.11 19.74 -21.16
N SER A 355 6.94 21.05 -21.32
CA SER A 355 8.05 22.01 -21.18
C SER A 355 8.66 21.99 -19.77
N ARG A 356 7.81 22.02 -18.73
CA ARG A 356 8.24 21.98 -17.33
C ARG A 356 8.87 20.64 -16.97
N LEU A 357 8.21 19.53 -17.30
CA LEU A 357 8.66 18.16 -17.07
C LEU A 357 10.01 17.88 -17.72
N CYS A 358 10.35 18.59 -18.80
CA CYS A 358 11.63 18.50 -19.49
C CYS A 358 12.73 19.39 -18.90
N SER A 359 12.42 20.25 -17.94
CA SER A 359 13.37 21.17 -17.31
C SER A 359 14.03 20.56 -16.07
N ASP A 360 15.32 20.79 -15.91
CA ASP A 360 16.07 20.25 -14.76
C ASP A 360 15.55 20.79 -13.43
N THR A 361 15.23 22.09 -13.37
CA THR A 361 14.69 22.74 -12.17
C THR A 361 13.41 22.05 -11.69
N HIS A 362 12.44 21.85 -12.59
CA HIS A 362 11.18 21.22 -12.19
C HIS A 362 11.35 19.74 -11.84
N GLN A 363 12.22 19.02 -12.54
CA GLN A 363 12.54 17.63 -12.19
C GLN A 363 13.17 17.53 -10.79
N ASP A 364 14.03 18.49 -10.40
CA ASP A 364 14.61 18.58 -9.05
C ASP A 364 13.57 18.94 -7.98
N GLU A 365 12.64 19.84 -8.29
CA GLU A 365 11.50 20.20 -7.41
C GLU A 365 10.54 19.03 -7.20
N LEU A 366 10.21 18.30 -8.27
CA LEU A 366 9.40 17.08 -8.19
C LEU A 366 10.09 16.04 -7.31
N ALA A 367 11.37 15.74 -7.55
CA ALA A 367 12.11 14.79 -6.73
C ALA A 367 12.21 15.20 -5.25
N GLN A 368 12.35 16.49 -4.95
CA GLN A 368 12.31 17.00 -3.58
C GLN A 368 10.95 16.80 -2.93
N THR A 369 9.88 17.06 -3.69
CA THR A 369 8.50 16.92 -3.24
C THR A 369 8.13 15.47 -2.98
N LEU A 370 8.54 14.55 -3.86
CA LEU A 370 8.36 13.12 -3.67
C LEU A 370 9.09 12.62 -2.42
N HIS A 371 10.32 13.09 -2.19
CA HIS A 371 11.04 12.80 -0.95
C HIS A 371 10.28 13.27 0.29
N ALA A 372 9.79 14.53 0.28
CA ALA A 372 9.01 15.06 1.40
C ALA A 372 7.70 14.29 1.67
N GLY A 373 7.01 13.81 0.63
CA GLY A 373 5.81 12.98 0.79
C GLY A 373 6.11 11.60 1.38
N ILE A 374 7.27 11.02 1.05
CA ILE A 374 7.76 9.78 1.66
C ILE A 374 8.13 10.01 3.14
N ASP A 375 8.78 11.14 3.44
CA ASP A 375 9.10 11.54 4.81
C ASP A 375 7.85 11.67 5.67
N ASP A 376 6.83 12.37 5.18
CA ASP A 376 5.56 12.55 5.90
C ASP A 376 4.89 11.21 6.18
N TYR A 377 4.91 10.28 5.22
CA TYR A 377 4.36 8.95 5.42
C TYR A 377 5.07 8.21 6.54
N PHE A 378 6.40 8.16 6.54
CA PHE A 378 7.14 7.45 7.60
C PHE A 378 7.14 8.18 8.94
N ALA A 379 6.93 9.50 8.95
CA ALA A 379 6.72 10.27 10.17
C ALA A 379 5.35 9.95 10.79
N ALA A 380 4.29 9.87 9.98
CA ALA A 380 2.95 9.51 10.43
C ALA A 380 2.81 8.02 10.75
N PHE A 381 3.51 7.16 10.01
CA PHE A 381 3.42 5.70 10.06
C PHE A 381 4.81 5.07 10.23
N PRO A 382 5.45 5.23 11.40
CA PRO A 382 6.74 4.63 11.65
C PRO A 382 6.61 3.11 11.55
N GLY A 383 7.22 2.54 10.51
CA GLY A 383 7.16 1.12 10.25
C GLY A 383 8.08 0.32 11.16
N ARG A 384 9.22 0.90 11.60
CA ARG A 384 10.35 0.14 12.16
C ARG A 384 10.82 0.57 13.56
N ALA A 385 10.10 1.46 14.24
CA ALA A 385 10.51 2.03 15.55
C ALA A 385 10.75 0.99 16.63
#